data_AF-A0A091MFF6-F1
#
_entry.id   AF-A0A091MFF6-F1
#
_cell.length_a   1.000
_cell.length_b   1.000
_cell.length_c   1.000
_cell.angle_alpha   90.00
_cell.angle_beta   90.00
_cell.angle_gamma   90.00
#
_symmetry.space_group_name_H-M   'P 1'
#
loop_
_entity.id
_entity.type
_entity.pdbx_description
1 polymer ?
#
loop_
_entity_poly.entity_id
_entity_poly.type
_entity_poly.pdbx_seq_one_letter_code
_entity_poly.pdbx_strand_id
1 'polypeptide(L)'
;MSAFNLLHLVTKSQPVALRACGLPSGSCRDKKDCKVVFSQDELRKRLTPLQYHVTQEKGTESAFEGEYTHHKAQGIYKCVVCGTPLFKSETKFDSNSG
;
A
#
# COMPACT_ATOMS: atom_id res chain seq x y z
N MET A 1 -25.90 -48.55 37.90
CA MET A 1 -26.22 -47.19 37.39
C MET A 1 -25.31 -46.22 38.13
N SER A 2 -24.05 -46.07 37.67
CA SER A 2 -23.00 -45.32 38.38
C SER A 2 -23.01 -43.86 37.96
N ALA A 3 -23.08 -42.97 38.94
CA ALA A 3 -23.08 -41.53 38.76
C ALA A 3 -21.67 -41.01 38.44
N PHE A 4 -21.55 -40.18 37.40
CA PHE A 4 -20.40 -39.27 37.24
C PHE A 4 -20.91 -37.86 37.01
N ASN A 5 -20.71 -37.05 38.04
CA ASN A 5 -20.98 -35.63 38.15
C ASN A 5 -19.86 -34.90 37.40
N LEU A 6 -20.14 -34.31 36.24
CA LEU A 6 -19.18 -33.52 35.47
C LEU A 6 -19.46 -32.03 35.70
N LEU A 7 -19.02 -31.58 36.87
CA LEU A 7 -18.84 -30.16 37.16
C LEU A 7 -17.44 -29.73 36.67
N HIS A 8 -17.37 -28.51 36.14
CA HIS A 8 -16.18 -27.74 35.79
C HIS A 8 -15.39 -28.16 34.55
N LEU A 9 -15.64 -27.47 33.44
CA LEU A 9 -14.59 -26.85 32.64
C LEU A 9 -15.15 -25.60 31.98
N VAL A 10 -15.46 -24.59 32.81
CA VAL A 10 -15.52 -23.20 32.34
C VAL A 10 -14.09 -22.84 31.94
N THR A 11 -13.78 -23.01 30.65
CA THR A 11 -12.53 -22.58 30.06
C THR A 11 -12.44 -21.06 30.22
N LYS A 12 -11.46 -20.61 31.00
CA LYS A 12 -11.06 -19.21 31.11
C LYS A 12 -10.79 -18.64 29.72
N SER A 13 -11.76 -17.95 29.13
CA SER A 13 -11.53 -17.07 27.99
C SER A 13 -10.70 -15.90 28.49
N GLN A 14 -9.37 -16.01 28.41
CA GLN A 14 -8.49 -14.87 28.60
C GLN A 14 -8.76 -13.87 27.46
N PRO A 15 -8.98 -12.58 27.75
CA PRO A 15 -9.13 -11.58 26.71
C PRO A 15 -7.79 -11.45 25.97
N VAL A 16 -7.77 -11.88 24.71
CA VAL A 16 -6.67 -11.55 23.80
C VAL A 16 -6.69 -10.04 23.63
N ALA A 17 -5.75 -9.35 24.27
CA ALA A 17 -5.53 -7.93 24.05
C ALA A 17 -5.12 -7.76 22.58
N LEU A 18 -6.05 -7.26 21.75
CA LEU A 18 -5.75 -6.78 20.41
C LEU A 18 -4.73 -5.65 20.56
N ARG A 19 -3.45 -5.99 20.41
CA ARG A 19 -2.38 -5.01 20.25
C ARG A 19 -2.72 -4.23 18.98
N ALA A 20 -3.11 -2.97 19.15
CA ALA A 20 -3.17 -2.04 18.03
C ALA A 20 -1.81 -2.08 17.34
N CYS A 21 -1.80 -2.52 16.09
CA CYS A 21 -0.61 -2.53 15.26
C CYS A 21 -0.21 -1.07 15.06
N GLY A 22 0.71 -0.57 15.89
CA GLY A 22 1.29 0.76 15.78
C GLY A 22 2.20 0.84 14.56
N LEU A 23 1.62 0.70 13.37
CA LEU A 23 2.30 1.09 12.14
C LEU A 23 2.49 2.61 12.20
N PRO A 24 3.69 3.13 11.95
CA PRO A 24 3.93 4.56 11.87
C PRO A 24 3.19 5.10 10.63
N SER A 25 1.90 5.36 10.78
CA SER A 25 1.02 5.88 9.73
C SER A 25 1.51 7.27 9.31
N GLY A 26 1.58 7.50 8.00
CA GLY A 26 1.96 8.79 7.41
C GLY A 26 3.08 8.68 6.38
N SER A 27 2.97 9.50 5.33
CA SER A 27 4.00 9.62 4.31
C SER A 27 5.22 10.37 4.87
N CYS A 28 6.40 10.16 4.27
CA CYS A 28 7.59 10.92 4.67
C CYS A 28 7.43 12.44 4.45
N ARG A 29 6.46 12.85 3.61
CA ARG A 29 6.16 14.27 3.38
C ARG A 29 5.46 14.89 4.57
N ASP A 30 4.58 14.14 5.23
CA ASP A 30 3.86 14.62 6.42
C ASP A 30 4.84 14.82 7.59
N LYS A 31 5.84 13.95 7.70
CA LYS A 31 6.90 13.98 8.73
C LYS A 31 8.11 14.85 8.34
N LYS A 32 8.14 15.36 7.10
CA LYS A 32 9.24 16.16 6.51
C LYS A 32 10.61 15.48 6.54
N ASP A 33 10.66 14.15 6.45
CA ASP A 33 11.86 13.31 6.56
C ASP A 33 12.17 12.53 5.27
N CYS A 34 11.64 12.95 4.13
CA CYS A 34 11.93 12.30 2.85
C CYS A 34 13.41 12.40 2.48
N LYS A 35 14.02 11.25 2.18
CA LYS A 35 15.43 11.14 1.74
C LYS A 35 15.73 11.91 0.46
N VAL A 36 14.75 12.07 -0.42
CA VAL A 36 14.87 12.77 -1.71
C VAL A 36 13.72 13.77 -1.82
N VAL A 37 14.06 15.02 -2.14
CA VAL A 37 13.09 16.11 -2.29
C VAL A 37 13.34 16.79 -3.64
N PHE A 38 12.26 17.03 -4.38
CA PHE A 38 12.28 17.76 -5.65
C PHE A 38 11.43 19.03 -5.52
N SER A 39 11.76 20.06 -6.31
CA SER A 39 10.96 21.28 -6.34
C SER A 39 9.64 21.07 -7.11
N GLN A 40 8.60 21.83 -6.79
CA GLN A 40 7.31 21.71 -7.48
C GLN A 40 7.43 22.06 -8.96
N ASP A 41 8.23 23.07 -9.31
CA ASP A 41 8.43 23.49 -10.70
C ASP A 41 9.16 22.43 -11.53
N GLU A 42 10.13 21.74 -10.94
CA GLU A 42 10.80 20.61 -11.59
C GLU A 42 9.82 19.46 -11.86
N LEU A 43 8.99 19.11 -10.87
CA LEU A 43 8.01 18.05 -11.01
C LEU A 43 6.96 18.38 -12.07
N ARG A 44 6.47 19.62 -12.12
CA ARG A 44 5.51 20.08 -13.14
C ARG A 44 6.08 20.07 -14.55
N LYS A 45 7.40 20.27 -14.71
CA LYS A 45 8.07 20.21 -16.02
C LYS A 45 8.33 18.79 -16.50
N ARG A 46 8.61 17.86 -15.57
CA ARG A 46 9.00 16.48 -15.91
C ARG A 46 7.82 15.51 -16.00
N LEU A 47 6.81 15.69 -15.16
CA LEU A 47 5.67 14.77 -15.06
C LEU A 47 4.53 15.20 -15.98
N THR A 48 3.75 14.24 -16.45
CA THR A 48 2.47 14.56 -17.10
C THR A 48 1.48 15.12 -16.07
N PRO A 49 0.44 15.86 -16.50
CA PRO A 49 -0.57 16.39 -15.57
C PRO A 49 -1.20 15.31 -14.68
N LEU A 50 -1.52 14.14 -15.25
CA LEU A 50 -2.08 13.01 -14.50
C LEU A 50 -1.08 12.43 -13.49
N GLN A 51 0.17 12.23 -13.88
CA GLN A 51 1.22 11.73 -12.97
C GLN A 51 1.45 12.70 -11.81
N TYR A 52 1.45 14.00 -12.09
CA TYR A 52 1.57 15.02 -11.05
C TYR A 52 0.38 14.96 -10.09
N HIS A 53 -0.85 14.94 -10.62
CA HIS A 53 -2.07 14.85 -9.82
C HIS A 53 -2.07 13.62 -8.89
N VAL A 54 -1.77 12.43 -9.44
CA VAL A 54 -1.73 11.18 -8.67
C VAL A 54 -0.63 11.20 -7.60
N THR A 55 0.60 11.60 -7.97
CA THR A 55 1.75 11.49 -7.05
C THR A 55 1.88 12.63 -6.04
N GLN A 56 1.43 13.85 -6.40
CA GLN A 56 1.62 15.05 -5.57
C GLN A 56 0.35 15.45 -4.83
N GLU A 57 -0.82 15.22 -5.42
CA GLU A 57 -2.13 15.68 -4.91
C GLU A 57 -2.97 14.52 -4.35
N LYS A 58 -2.39 13.32 -4.27
CA LYS A 58 -3.06 12.09 -3.82
C LYS A 58 -4.31 11.76 -4.66
N GLY A 59 -4.29 12.13 -5.93
CA GLY A 59 -5.32 11.77 -6.89
C GLY A 59 -5.29 10.28 -7.26
N THR A 60 -6.35 9.83 -7.93
CA THR A 60 -6.49 8.47 -8.45
C THR A 60 -6.81 8.57 -9.94
N GLU A 61 -6.14 7.77 -10.77
CA GLU A 61 -6.49 7.67 -12.20
C GLU A 61 -7.88 7.05 -12.38
N SER A 62 -8.53 7.35 -13.50
CA SER A 62 -9.81 6.71 -13.83
C SER A 62 -9.62 5.22 -14.06
N ALA A 63 -10.70 4.48 -13.81
CA ALA A 63 -10.66 3.04 -13.91
C ALA A 63 -10.27 2.56 -15.32
N PHE A 64 -9.36 1.59 -15.39
CA PHE A 64 -8.84 0.98 -16.63
C PHE A 64 -8.11 1.92 -17.61
N GLU A 65 -7.83 3.18 -17.25
CA GLU A 65 -7.10 4.12 -18.13
C GLU A 65 -5.58 4.05 -17.99
N GLY A 66 -5.06 3.44 -16.92
CA GLY A 66 -3.63 3.33 -16.65
C GLY A 66 -2.87 2.55 -17.73
N GLU A 67 -1.78 3.11 -18.25
CA GLU A 67 -0.91 2.50 -19.27
C GLU A 67 -0.42 1.09 -18.86
N TYR A 68 -0.17 0.89 -17.56
CA TYR A 68 0.39 -0.35 -17.03
C TYR A 68 -0.65 -1.35 -16.51
N THR A 69 -1.96 -1.04 -16.61
CA THR A 69 -3.05 -1.91 -16.15
C THR A 69 -2.94 -3.30 -16.77
N HIS A 70 -2.91 -3.37 -18.10
CA HIS A 70 -2.80 -4.65 -18.84
C HIS A 70 -1.37 -5.01 -19.26
N HIS A 71 -0.37 -4.25 -18.81
CA HIS A 71 1.03 -4.50 -19.16
C HIS A 71 1.57 -5.78 -18.50
N LYS A 72 2.27 -6.62 -19.29
CA LYS A 72 2.82 -7.92 -18.87
C LYS A 72 4.30 -8.13 -19.23
N ALA A 73 5.00 -7.11 -19.72
CA ALA A 73 6.42 -7.27 -20.04
C ALA A 73 7.27 -7.45 -18.78
N GLN A 74 8.35 -8.22 -18.91
CA GLN A 74 9.30 -8.48 -17.83
C GLN A 74 10.12 -7.20 -17.52
N GLY A 75 10.30 -6.92 -16.24
CA GLY A 75 10.97 -5.72 -15.76
C GLY A 75 10.67 -5.34 -14.31
N ILE A 76 11.09 -4.13 -13.95
CA ILE A 76 10.92 -3.52 -12.62
C ILE A 76 10.15 -2.20 -12.77
N TYR A 77 9.06 -2.07 -12.01
CA TYR A 77 8.32 -0.84 -11.88
C TYR A 77 8.98 0.05 -10.84
N LYS A 78 9.29 1.29 -11.24
CA LYS A 78 9.96 2.28 -10.41
C LYS A 78 9.02 3.42 -10.09
N CYS A 79 9.25 4.10 -8.97
CA CYS A 79 8.57 5.35 -8.66
C CYS A 79 8.87 6.37 -9.76
N VAL A 80 7.84 6.91 -10.41
CA VAL A 80 7.99 7.91 -11.48
C VAL A 80 8.65 9.22 -11.00
N VAL A 81 8.59 9.50 -9.70
CA VAL A 81 9.16 10.71 -9.09
C VAL A 81 10.64 10.53 -8.75
N CYS A 82 11.01 9.51 -8.01
CA CYS A 82 12.37 9.36 -7.48
C CYS A 82 13.18 8.21 -8.11
N GLY A 83 12.57 7.39 -8.96
CA GLY A 83 13.23 6.26 -9.61
C GLY A 83 13.48 5.04 -8.72
N THR A 84 13.10 5.09 -7.43
CA THR A 84 13.23 3.94 -6.52
C THR A 84 12.45 2.74 -7.05
N PRO A 85 13.05 1.54 -7.15
CA PRO A 85 12.35 0.32 -7.55
C PRO A 85 11.29 -0.07 -6.51
N LEU A 86 10.07 -0.36 -6.97
CA LEU A 86 8.93 -0.68 -6.11
C LEU A 86 8.45 -2.13 -6.32
N PHE A 87 8.20 -2.52 -7.56
CA PHE A 87 7.58 -3.81 -7.86
C PHE A 87 8.33 -4.54 -8.97
N LYS A 88 8.35 -5.87 -8.89
CA LYS A 88 8.81 -6.75 -9.98
C LYS A 88 7.60 -7.19 -10.80
N SER A 89 7.77 -7.27 -12.11
CA SER A 89 6.77 -7.85 -13.03
C SER A 89 6.33 -9.26 -12.66
N GLU A 90 7.23 -10.09 -12.11
CA GLU A 90 6.95 -11.45 -11.63
C GLU A 90 5.81 -11.52 -10.59
N THR A 91 5.63 -10.46 -9.79
CA THR A 91 4.58 -10.39 -8.76
C THR A 91 3.31 -9.69 -9.25
N LYS A 92 3.28 -9.21 -10.50
CA LYS A 92 2.10 -8.57 -11.08
C LYS A 92 1.09 -9.64 -11.49
N PHE A 93 -0.17 -9.45 -11.12
CA PHE A 93 -1.30 -10.28 -11.54
C PHE A 93 -2.45 -9.39 -12.02
N ASP A 94 -3.41 -9.98 -12.72
CA ASP A 94 -4.60 -9.29 -13.21
C ASP A 94 -5.72 -9.42 -12.18
N SER A 95 -5.96 -8.36 -11.41
CA SER A 95 -6.99 -8.33 -10.36
C SER A 95 -8.38 -7.98 -10.88
N ASN A 96 -8.49 -7.46 -12.12
CA ASN A 96 -9.68 -6.78 -12.62
C ASN A 96 -10.21 -5.67 -11.70
N SER A 97 -9.39 -5.14 -10.80
CA SER A 97 -9.74 -4.02 -9.92
C SER A 97 -9.64 -2.67 -10.62
N GLY A 98 -9.29 -2.70 -11.92
CA GLY A 98 -8.94 -1.55 -12.73
C GLY A 98 -9.90 -0.40 -12.58
#